data_AF-A0A1G9Y5J7-F1
#
_entry.id   AF-A0A1G9Y5J7-F1
#
_cell.length_a   1.000
_cell.length_b   1.000
_cell.length_c   1.000
_cell.angle_alpha   90.00
_cell.angle_beta   90.00
_cell.angle_gamma   90.00
#
_symmetry.space_group_name_H-M   'P 1'
#
loop_
_entity.id
_entity.type
_entity.pdbx_description
1 polymer ?
#
loop_
_entity_poly.entity_id
_entity_poly.type
_entity_poly.pdbx_seq_one_letter_code
_entity_poly.pdbx_strand_id
1 'polypeptide(L)'
;MEEREQSYKSLVDNNPDAIFSLDLNGRMIKINPATENITGYQKEELLNQTFFHFIVAPDQKKTLHHFEKSVKGESNNIEVIITHKEGDYVELNLKMRLRRCQKGGTLLFK
;
A
#
# COMPACT_ATOMS: atom_id res chain seq x y z
N MET A 1 -5.71 -11.75 -22.48
CA MET A 1 -5.64 -10.73 -21.40
C MET A 1 -4.62 -11.08 -20.30
N GLU A 2 -3.89 -12.20 -20.42
CA GLU A 2 -3.05 -12.71 -19.32
C GLU A 2 -1.59 -12.21 -19.34
N GLU A 3 -1.06 -11.82 -20.51
CA GLU A 3 0.33 -11.36 -20.63
C GLU A 3 0.62 -10.05 -19.89
N ARG A 4 -0.37 -9.15 -19.82
CA ARG A 4 -0.23 -7.89 -19.07
C ARG A 4 -0.20 -8.10 -17.56
N GLU A 5 -0.93 -9.09 -17.05
CA GLU A 5 -0.92 -9.38 -15.61
C GLU A 5 0.36 -10.12 -15.20
N GLN A 6 0.86 -11.06 -16.01
CA GLN A 6 2.11 -11.78 -15.71
C GLN A 6 3.36 -10.90 -15.75
N SER A 7 3.51 -10.05 -16.77
CA SER A 7 4.66 -9.14 -16.84
C SER A 7 4.64 -8.13 -15.69
N TYR A 8 3.46 -7.63 -15.32
CA TYR A 8 3.31 -6.71 -14.19
C TYR A 8 3.63 -7.39 -12.86
N LYS A 9 3.21 -8.64 -12.69
CA LYS A 9 3.45 -9.43 -11.48
C LYS A 9 4.95 -9.64 -11.25
N SER A 10 5.70 -10.05 -12.28
CA SER A 10 7.15 -10.24 -12.16
C SER A 10 7.91 -8.95 -11.83
N LEU A 11 7.47 -7.79 -12.33
CA LEU A 11 8.10 -6.50 -12.04
C LEU A 11 7.82 -6.01 -10.60
N VAL A 12 6.65 -6.34 -10.06
CA VAL A 12 6.25 -5.97 -8.70
C VAL A 12 6.84 -6.93 -7.67
N ASP A 13 6.85 -8.23 -7.97
CA ASP A 13 7.31 -9.27 -7.05
C ASP A 13 8.83 -9.21 -6.80
N ASN A 14 9.62 -8.79 -7.80
CA ASN A 14 11.08 -8.61 -7.68
C ASN A 14 11.49 -7.20 -7.24
N ASN A 15 10.53 -6.31 -6.93
CA ASN A 15 10.85 -4.95 -6.50
C ASN A 15 11.30 -4.96 -5.03
N PRO A 16 12.45 -4.36 -4.68
CA PRO A 16 12.87 -4.24 -3.28
C PRO A 16 12.01 -3.25 -2.48
N ASP A 17 11.30 -2.35 -3.15
CA ASP A 17 10.39 -1.41 -2.50
C ASP A 17 9.06 -2.09 -2.14
N ALA A 18 8.46 -1.67 -1.03
CA ALA A 18 7.11 -2.11 -0.66
C ALA A 18 6.10 -1.60 -1.69
N ILE A 19 5.42 -2.52 -2.37
CA ILE A 19 4.37 -2.19 -3.33
C ILE A 19 3.08 -2.87 -2.90
N PHE A 20 2.07 -2.05 -2.65
CA PHE A 20 0.74 -2.53 -2.32
C PHE A 20 -0.34 -1.72 -3.01
N SER A 21 -1.55 -2.26 -2.97
CA SER A 21 -2.72 -1.63 -3.54
C SER A 21 -3.89 -1.69 -2.59
N LEU A 22 -4.63 -0.59 -2.52
CA LEU A 22 -5.84 -0.46 -1.71
C LEU A 22 -7.08 -0.32 -2.59
N ASP A 23 -8.22 -0.81 -2.10
CA ASP A 23 -9.53 -0.44 -2.60
C ASP A 23 -9.91 1.00 -2.18
N LEU A 24 -11.08 1.48 -2.61
CA LEU A 24 -11.58 2.81 -2.25
C LEU A 24 -11.98 2.94 -0.76
N ASN A 25 -12.02 1.83 -0.02
CA ASN A 25 -12.28 1.79 1.42
C ASN A 25 -10.97 1.68 2.23
N GLY A 26 -9.80 1.66 1.57
CA GLY A 26 -8.51 1.53 2.23
C GLY A 26 -8.11 0.10 2.62
N ARG A 27 -8.82 -0.92 2.12
CA ARG A 27 -8.49 -2.33 2.33
C ARG A 27 -7.40 -2.76 1.37
N MET A 28 -6.40 -3.49 1.86
CA MET A 28 -5.34 -4.03 1.01
C MET A 28 -5.91 -5.12 0.10
N ILE A 29 -5.70 -4.96 -1.22
CA ILE A 29 -6.14 -5.92 -2.23
C ILE A 29 -4.98 -6.68 -2.87
N LYS A 30 -3.80 -6.06 -2.93
CA LYS A 30 -2.56 -6.65 -3.45
C LYS A 30 -1.39 -6.11 -2.67
N ILE A 31 -0.40 -6.96 -2.45
CA ILE A 31 0.91 -6.60 -1.89
C ILE A 31 1.98 -7.40 -2.62
N ASN A 32 3.22 -6.92 -2.60
CA ASN A 32 4.39 -7.66 -3.05
C ASN A 32 5.14 -8.30 -1.86
N PRO A 33 6.02 -9.29 -2.12
CA PRO A 33 6.80 -9.94 -1.06
C PRO A 33 7.69 -8.98 -0.26
N ALA A 34 8.18 -7.90 -0.88
CA ALA A 34 8.95 -6.88 -0.16
C ALA A 34 8.12 -6.18 0.92
N THR A 35 6.81 -5.99 0.71
CA THR A 35 5.91 -5.44 1.73
C THR A 35 5.87 -6.35 2.96
N GLU A 36 5.81 -7.66 2.78
CA GLU A 36 5.84 -8.62 3.90
C GLU A 36 7.17 -8.54 4.65
N ASN A 37 8.29 -8.48 3.93
CA ASN A 37 9.62 -8.40 4.52
C ASN A 37 9.86 -7.08 5.28
N ILE A 38 9.35 -5.95 4.76
CA ILE A 38 9.55 -4.62 5.36
C ILE A 38 8.66 -4.42 6.59
N THR A 39 7.43 -4.93 6.54
CA THR A 39 6.46 -4.75 7.63
C THR A 39 6.51 -5.87 8.68
N GLY A 40 7.07 -7.02 8.31
CA GLY A 40 7.10 -8.24 9.13
C GLY A 40 5.77 -9.01 9.12
N TYR A 41 4.71 -8.47 8.55
CA TYR A 41 3.39 -9.11 8.49
C TYR A 41 3.27 -10.01 7.28
N GLN A 42 2.62 -11.16 7.45
CA GLN A 42 2.28 -12.02 6.33
C GLN A 42 1.17 -11.41 5.49
N LYS A 43 1.13 -11.78 4.22
CA LYS A 43 0.13 -11.34 3.27
C LYS A 43 -1.30 -11.53 3.75
N GLU A 44 -1.62 -12.66 4.35
CA GLU A 44 -2.99 -12.89 4.84
C GLU A 44 -3.35 -11.92 5.97
N GLU A 45 -2.40 -11.54 6.82
CA GLU A 45 -2.61 -10.57 7.91
C GLU A 45 -2.85 -9.17 7.33
N LEU A 46 -2.04 -8.79 6.34
CA LEU A 46 -2.14 -7.51 5.66
C LEU A 46 -3.47 -7.40 4.89
N LEU A 47 -3.83 -8.39 4.08
CA LEU A 47 -5.06 -8.35 3.27
C LEU A 47 -6.35 -8.34 4.10
N ASN A 48 -6.30 -8.83 5.36
CA ASN A 48 -7.45 -8.84 6.25
C ASN A 48 -7.67 -7.52 7.00
N GLN A 49 -6.70 -6.60 6.96
CA GLN A 49 -6.73 -5.33 7.69
C GLN A 49 -6.67 -4.13 6.74
N THR A 50 -6.99 -2.95 7.27
CA THR A 50 -6.75 -1.69 6.56
C THR A 50 -5.33 -1.22 6.83
N PHE A 51 -4.66 -0.66 5.81
CA PHE A 51 -3.28 -0.16 5.95
C PHE A 51 -3.14 0.87 7.09
N PHE A 52 -4.18 1.68 7.31
CA PHE A 52 -4.19 2.69 8.36
C PHE A 52 -4.06 2.14 9.78
N HIS A 53 -4.39 0.86 10.00
CA HIS A 53 -4.25 0.22 11.32
C HIS A 53 -2.79 0.07 11.76
N PHE A 54 -1.88 -0.07 10.79
CA PHE A 54 -0.45 -0.24 11.07
C PHE A 54 0.28 1.08 11.26
N ILE A 55 -0.35 2.21 10.91
CA ILE A 55 0.24 3.55 11.03
C ILE A 55 0.18 4.01 12.48
N VAL A 56 1.29 4.51 13.00
CA VAL A 56 1.39 5.06 14.36
C VAL A 56 0.63 6.38 14.47
N ALA A 57 -0.05 6.61 15.59
CA ALA A 57 -0.67 7.91 15.87
C ALA A 57 0.43 8.96 16.16
N PRO A 58 0.33 10.20 15.63
CA PRO A 58 -0.85 10.84 15.06
C PRO A 58 -1.00 10.75 13.52
N ASP A 59 -0.09 10.07 12.83
CA ASP A 59 -0.02 10.11 11.36
C ASP A 59 -1.21 9.44 10.65
N GLN A 60 -2.00 8.61 11.36
CA GLN A 60 -3.22 8.00 10.81
C GLN A 60 -4.17 9.00 10.12
N LYS A 61 -4.46 10.14 10.77
CA LYS A 61 -5.38 11.15 10.23
C LYS A 61 -4.80 11.86 9.00
N LYS A 62 -3.50 12.15 9.05
CA LYS A 62 -2.77 12.74 7.92
C LYS A 62 -2.81 11.79 6.73
N THR A 63 -2.49 10.51 6.94
CA THR A 63 -2.50 9.50 5.88
C THR A 63 -3.88 9.32 5.28
N LEU A 64 -4.94 9.30 6.09
CA LEU A 64 -6.31 9.23 5.59
C LEU A 64 -6.67 10.44 4.70
N HIS A 65 -6.32 11.66 5.12
CA HIS A 65 -6.53 12.87 4.31
C HIS A 65 -5.79 12.82 2.96
N HIS A 66 -4.55 12.32 2.97
CA HIS A 66 -3.78 12.15 1.73
C HIS A 66 -4.35 11.03 0.84
N PHE A 67 -4.85 9.95 1.43
CA PHE A 67 -5.56 8.90 0.72
C PHE A 67 -6.79 9.45 -0.01
N GLU A 68 -7.63 10.24 0.68
CA GLU A 68 -8.81 10.87 0.07
C GLU A 68 -8.46 11.77 -1.12
N LYS A 69 -7.37 12.54 -1.02
CA LYS A 69 -6.84 13.32 -2.14
C LYS A 69 -6.42 12.44 -3.32
N SER A 70 -5.76 11.31 -3.04
CA SER A 70 -5.36 10.38 -4.08
C SER A 70 -6.54 9.67 -4.72
N VAL A 71 -7.60 9.34 -3.99
CA VAL A 71 -8.86 8.85 -4.58
C VAL A 71 -9.44 9.85 -5.58
N LYS A 72 -9.29 11.16 -5.33
CA LYS A 72 -9.72 12.25 -6.24
C LYS A 72 -8.80 12.44 -7.45
N GLY A 73 -7.70 11.68 -7.54
CA GLY A 73 -6.74 11.71 -8.65
C GLY A 73 -5.48 12.54 -8.38
N GLU A 74 -5.31 13.08 -7.17
CA GLU A 74 -4.11 13.83 -6.79
C GLU A 74 -2.99 12.87 -6.36
N SER A 75 -1.89 12.83 -7.11
CA SER A 75 -0.69 12.11 -6.66
C SER A 75 -0.04 12.88 -5.52
N ASN A 76 0.27 12.18 -4.42
CA ASN A 76 0.96 12.78 -3.29
C ASN A 76 1.97 11.78 -2.69
N ASN A 77 2.93 12.33 -1.96
CA ASN A 77 3.90 11.56 -1.20
C ASN A 77 3.72 11.91 0.28
N ILE A 78 3.79 10.92 1.15
CA ILE A 78 3.76 11.11 2.60
C ILE A 78 4.82 10.26 3.26
N GLU A 79 5.46 10.82 4.28
CA GLU A 79 6.23 10.07 5.25
C GLU A 79 5.29 9.61 6.35
N VAL A 80 5.36 8.31 6.67
CA VAL A 80 4.59 7.69 7.75
C VAL A 80 5.49 6.75 8.54
N ILE A 81 5.17 6.61 9.82
CA ILE A 81 5.76 5.58 10.67
C ILE A 81 4.72 4.48 10.85
N ILE A 82 5.12 3.23 10.60
CA ILE A 82 4.30 2.06 10.88
C ILE A 82 4.89 1.23 12.01
N THR A 83 4.05 0.45 12.68
CA THR A 83 4.48 -0.58 13.62
C THR A 83 4.85 -1.84 12.84
N HIS A 84 6.07 -2.34 13.05
CA HIS A 84 6.54 -3.63 12.58
C HIS A 84 5.93 -4.76 13.42
N LYS A 85 5.80 -5.95 12.85
CA LYS A 85 5.24 -7.13 13.57
C LYS A 85 5.98 -7.45 14.88
N GLU A 86 7.29 -7.26 14.91
CA GLU A 86 8.14 -7.50 16.10
C GLU A 86 8.06 -6.36 17.15
N GLY A 87 7.31 -5.29 16.88
CA GLY A 87 7.10 -4.17 17.81
C GLY A 87 7.97 -2.94 17.56
N ASP A 88 8.93 -3.03 16.64
CA ASP A 88 9.74 -1.88 16.20
C ASP A 88 8.95 -0.91 15.29
N TYR A 89 9.56 0.24 14.98
CA TYR A 89 8.98 1.25 14.09
C TYR A 89 9.74 1.29 12.77
N VAL A 90 8.98 1.35 11.67
CA VAL A 90 9.54 1.46 10.31
C VAL A 90 9.05 2.76 9.69
N GLU A 91 9.98 3.61 9.30
CA GLU A 91 9.70 4.83 8.56
C GLU A 91 9.56 4.50 7.07
N LEU A 92 8.44 4.88 6.47
CA LEU A 92 8.13 4.65 5.08
C LEU A 92 7.82 5.95 4.36
N ASN A 93 8.39 6.07 3.17
CA ASN A 93 8.04 7.11 2.20
C ASN A 93 7.04 6.53 1.22
N LEU A 94 5.76 6.87 1.37
CA LEU A 94 4.68 6.36 0.54
C LEU A 94 4.37 7.33 -0.59
N LYS A 95 4.46 6.87 -1.83
CA LYS A 95 3.92 7.56 -2.99
C LYS A 95 2.57 6.97 -3.38
N MET A 96 1.53 7.79 -3.25
CA MET A 96 0.17 7.42 -3.61
C MET A 96 -0.20 7.90 -5.00
N ARG A 97 -0.78 7.00 -5.79
CA ARG A 97 -1.37 7.36 -7.07
C ARG A 97 -2.58 6.49 -7.40
N LEU A 98 -3.64 7.13 -7.88
CA LEU A 98 -4.80 6.43 -8.43
C LEU A 98 -4.44 5.78 -9.76
N ARG A 99 -4.63 4.47 -9.86
CA ARG A 99 -4.68 3.74 -11.12
C ARG A 99 -6.09 3.26 -11.38
N ARG A 100 -6.66 3.68 -12.51
CA ARG A 100 -7.92 3.10 -13.00
C ARG A 100 -7.63 1.70 -13.53
N CYS A 101 -8.14 0.67 -12.85
CA CYS A 101 -8.15 -0.71 -13.33
C CYS A 101 -9.55 -1.01 -13.91
N GLN A 102 -9.66 -1.90 -14.91
CA GLN A 102 -10.94 -2.22 -15.58
C GLN A 102 -12.04 -2.76 -14.65
N LYS A 103 -11.71 -3.13 -13.41
CA LYS A 103 -12.64 -3.66 -12.38
C LYS A 103 -12.93 -2.70 -11.22
N GLY A 104 -12.50 -1.44 -11.30
CA GLY A 104 -12.64 -0.45 -10.23
C GLY A 104 -11.36 0.34 -10.01
N GLY A 105 -11.46 1.54 -9.43
CA GLY A 105 -10.29 2.37 -9.11
C GLY A 105 -9.44 1.69 -8.03
N THR A 106 -8.16 1.47 -8.32
CA THR A 106 -7.20 0.90 -7.38
C THR A 106 -6.12 1.93 -7.09
N LEU A 107 -5.78 2.14 -5.84
CA LEU A 107 -4.66 3.00 -5.46
C LEU A 107 -3.39 2.14 -5.39
N LEU A 108 -2.34 2.56 -6.08
CA LEU A 108 -1.02 1.93 -6.01
C LEU A 108 -0.11 2.75 -5.12
N PHE A 109 0.56 2.07 -4.20
CA PHE A 109 1.51 2.61 -3.25
C PHE A 109 2.88 2.01 -3.61
N LYS A 110 3.87 2.88 -3.76
CA LYS A 110 5.27 2.53 -3.98
C LYS A 110 6.14 3.42 -3.08
#